data_AF-A0A370S9G0-F1
#
_entry.id   AF-A0A370S9G0-F1
#
_cell.length_a   1.000
_cell.length_b   1.000
_cell.length_c   1.000
_cell.angle_alpha   90.00
_cell.angle_beta   90.00
_cell.angle_gamma   90.00
#
_symmetry.space_group_name_H-M   'P 1'
#
loop_
_entity.id
_entity.type
_entity.pdbx_description
1 polymer ?
#
loop_
_entity_poly.entity_id
_entity_poly.type
_entity_poly.pdbx_seq_one_letter_code
_entity_poly.pdbx_strand_id
1 'polypeptide(L)'
;MTTSTPPDNTVLVLYPPKVNGQTEPVEGAHIGVPLVAYDLVTDGEGAVVLVDPPLSGTMDPGDVMELWLENEAAALDSETIVDPDARTTLRIPKARLHPDKVNMLYYTVRRGSSNIGTSTPPLEILYNRIRPGLKDRLTDPG
;
A
#
# COMPACT_ATOMS: atom_id res chain seq x y z
N MET A 1 11.34 1.44 -48.51
CA MET A 1 11.99 1.80 -47.23
C MET A 1 10.97 1.55 -46.13
N THR A 2 11.04 0.41 -45.45
CA THR A 2 10.23 0.13 -44.26
C THR A 2 11.02 0.59 -43.04
N THR A 3 10.67 1.77 -42.50
CA THR A 3 11.17 2.23 -41.21
C THR A 3 10.56 1.35 -40.12
N SER A 4 11.37 0.42 -39.59
CA SER A 4 11.07 -0.27 -38.34
C SER A 4 11.15 0.75 -37.21
N THR A 5 9.99 1.18 -36.69
CA THR A 5 9.94 1.90 -35.42
C THR A 5 10.60 1.00 -34.37
N PRO A 6 11.59 1.49 -33.59
CA PRO A 6 12.11 0.73 -32.45
C PRO A 6 10.94 0.39 -31.51
N PRO A 7 10.91 -0.78 -30.86
CA PRO A 7 9.93 -1.01 -29.82
C PRO A 7 10.08 0.11 -28.78
N ASP A 8 9.00 0.83 -28.50
CA ASP A 8 8.95 1.76 -27.38
C ASP A 8 9.17 0.91 -26.12
N ASN A 9 10.37 0.98 -25.56
CA ASN A 9 10.72 0.35 -24.30
C ASN A 9 10.06 1.17 -23.17
N THR A 10 8.74 1.08 -23.05
CA THR A 10 8.02 1.65 -21.91
C THR A 10 8.38 0.83 -20.67
N VAL A 11 9.26 1.38 -19.83
CA VAL A 11 9.65 0.78 -18.56
C VAL A 11 8.46 0.87 -17.59
N LEU A 12 8.03 -0.26 -17.03
CA LEU A 12 7.04 -0.28 -15.95
C LEU A 12 7.67 0.34 -14.70
N VAL A 13 7.19 1.54 -14.32
CA VAL A 13 7.59 2.24 -13.11
C VAL A 13 6.43 2.20 -12.13
N LEU A 14 6.67 1.61 -10.95
CA LEU A 14 5.69 1.45 -9.89
C LEU A 14 6.10 2.29 -8.67
N TYR A 15 5.29 3.29 -8.36
CA TYR A 15 5.49 4.17 -7.20
C TYR A 15 4.89 3.56 -5.94
N PRO A 16 5.32 3.99 -4.73
CA PRO A 16 4.70 3.54 -3.49
C PRO A 16 3.17 3.79 -3.47
N PRO A 17 2.39 2.91 -2.81
CA PRO A 17 0.96 3.12 -2.65
C PRO A 17 0.64 4.31 -1.73
N LYS A 18 -0.63 4.72 -1.65
CA LYS A 18 -1.12 5.74 -0.71
C LYS A 18 -2.16 5.13 0.23
N VAL A 19 -2.04 5.36 1.54
CA VAL A 19 -3.05 4.95 2.52
C VAL A 19 -4.05 6.08 2.71
N ASN A 20 -5.33 5.80 2.53
CA ASN A 20 -6.37 6.79 2.72
C ASN A 20 -6.45 7.23 4.18
N GLY A 21 -6.44 8.54 4.43
CA GLY A 21 -6.42 9.09 5.79
C GLY A 21 -5.05 9.03 6.48
N GLN A 22 -3.96 8.78 5.74
CA GLN A 22 -2.59 8.91 6.25
C GLN A 22 -2.27 10.34 6.70
N THR A 23 -1.30 10.47 7.61
CA THR A 23 -0.76 11.76 8.08
C THR A 23 0.69 11.92 7.65
N GLU A 24 1.04 13.12 7.21
CA GLU A 24 2.41 13.56 6.91
C GLU A 24 2.61 14.98 7.49
N PRO A 25 3.79 15.32 8.05
CA PRO A 25 4.99 14.48 8.20
C PRO A 25 4.99 13.63 9.49
N VAL A 26 5.72 12.52 9.48
CA VAL A 26 6.01 11.71 10.67
C VAL A 26 7.52 11.44 10.74
N GLU A 27 8.10 11.48 11.95
CA GLU A 27 9.50 11.17 12.17
C GLU A 27 9.70 9.63 12.20
N GLY A 28 10.66 9.13 11.42
CA GLY A 28 11.03 7.70 11.39
C GLY A 28 10.25 6.82 10.40
N ALA A 29 9.40 7.39 9.55
CA ALA A 29 8.75 6.71 8.42
C ALA A 29 8.24 7.74 7.40
N HIS A 30 7.75 7.27 6.23
CA HIS A 30 7.12 8.14 5.24
C HIS A 30 5.77 8.68 5.74
N ILE A 31 4.96 7.82 6.36
CA ILE A 31 3.59 8.17 6.78
C ILE A 31 3.24 7.63 8.17
N GLY A 32 2.26 8.28 8.80
CA GLY A 32 1.53 7.74 9.94
C GLY A 32 0.15 7.25 9.53
N VAL A 33 -0.29 6.12 10.08
CA VAL A 33 -1.67 5.63 9.92
C VAL A 33 -2.42 5.78 11.24
N PRO A 34 -3.40 6.70 11.33
CA PRO A 34 -4.17 6.91 12.55
C PRO A 34 -5.23 5.80 12.74
N LEU A 35 -5.65 5.55 13.99
CA LEU A 35 -6.67 4.54 14.30
C LEU A 35 -7.97 4.76 13.51
N VAL A 36 -8.36 6.01 13.25
CA VAL A 36 -9.58 6.35 12.50
C VAL A 36 -9.54 5.91 11.04
N ALA A 37 -8.36 5.81 10.45
CA ALA A 37 -8.16 5.36 9.08
C ALA A 37 -8.00 3.84 8.98
N TYR A 38 -7.85 3.13 10.10
CA TYR A 38 -7.52 1.70 10.12
C TYR A 38 -8.44 0.88 11.04
N ASP A 39 -8.30 1.02 12.36
CA ASP A 39 -9.04 0.21 13.33
C ASP A 39 -10.50 0.66 13.51
N LEU A 40 -10.80 1.94 13.33
CA LEU A 40 -12.11 2.55 13.55
C LEU A 40 -12.84 2.94 12.25
N VAL A 41 -12.38 2.42 11.11
CA VAL A 41 -13.09 2.54 9.84
C VAL A 41 -14.50 1.94 9.95
N THR A 42 -15.49 2.64 9.39
CA THR A 42 -16.92 2.33 9.57
C THR A 42 -17.34 1.00 8.95
N ASP A 43 -16.68 0.57 7.88
CA ASP A 43 -16.95 -0.71 7.22
C ASP A 43 -16.31 -1.90 7.95
N GLY A 44 -15.38 -1.67 8.87
CA GLY A 44 -14.72 -2.72 9.65
C GLY A 44 -13.60 -3.47 8.92
N GLU A 45 -13.32 -3.14 7.66
CA GLU A 45 -12.46 -3.95 6.76
C GLU A 45 -10.98 -3.51 6.76
N GLY A 46 -10.63 -2.49 7.55
CA GLY A 46 -9.26 -1.98 7.66
C GLY A 46 -8.97 -0.81 6.72
N ALA A 47 -7.69 -0.51 6.52
CA ALA A 47 -7.27 0.72 5.85
C ALA A 47 -7.37 0.57 4.33
N VAL A 48 -7.94 1.58 3.69
CA VAL A 48 -8.02 1.65 2.24
C VAL A 48 -6.68 2.11 1.68
N VAL A 49 -6.17 1.38 0.70
CA VAL A 49 -4.93 1.65 -0.02
C VAL A 49 -5.26 1.97 -1.46
N LEU A 50 -4.68 3.06 -1.96
CA LEU A 50 -4.88 3.59 -3.29
C LEU A 50 -3.58 3.45 -4.07
N VAL A 51 -3.64 2.78 -5.22
CA VAL A 51 -2.53 2.64 -6.15
C VAL A 51 -2.86 3.41 -7.42
N ASP A 52 -2.07 4.45 -7.70
CA ASP A 52 -2.20 5.20 -8.94
C ASP A 52 -1.76 4.31 -10.12
N PRO A 53 -2.44 4.40 -11.28
CA PRO A 53 -2.10 3.59 -12.44
C PRO A 53 -0.65 3.89 -12.90
N PRO A 54 0.08 2.88 -13.40
CA PRO A 54 1.41 3.10 -13.95
C PRO A 54 1.33 3.92 -15.25
N LEU A 55 2.48 4.34 -15.76
CA LEU A 55 2.54 5.02 -17.05
C LEU A 55 1.90 4.14 -18.15
N SER A 56 1.07 4.78 -18.97
CA SER A 56 0.22 4.10 -19.97
C SER A 56 1.01 3.10 -20.82
N GLY A 57 0.39 1.94 -21.06
CA GLY A 57 0.93 0.86 -21.90
C GLY A 57 1.83 -0.16 -21.18
N THR A 58 2.01 -0.06 -19.87
CA THR A 58 2.87 -0.98 -19.09
C THR A 58 2.11 -2.03 -18.26
N MET A 59 0.79 -1.89 -18.14
CA MET A 59 -0.11 -2.80 -17.41
C MET A 59 -1.29 -3.15 -18.30
N ASP A 60 -1.74 -4.40 -18.25
CA ASP A 60 -2.81 -4.94 -19.10
C ASP A 60 -4.02 -5.38 -18.25
N PRO A 61 -5.25 -5.35 -18.82
CA PRO A 61 -6.39 -5.98 -18.17
C PRO A 61 -6.12 -7.48 -17.91
N GLY A 62 -6.46 -7.94 -16.70
CA GLY A 62 -6.19 -9.30 -16.24
C GLY A 62 -4.87 -9.47 -15.49
N ASP A 63 -4.01 -8.44 -15.45
CA ASP A 63 -2.91 -8.41 -14.50
C ASP A 63 -3.47 -8.42 -13.05
N VAL A 64 -2.73 -9.01 -12.12
CA VAL A 64 -3.13 -9.10 -10.71
C VAL A 64 -2.20 -8.24 -9.89
N MET A 65 -2.78 -7.30 -9.15
CA MET A 65 -2.05 -6.48 -8.19
C MET A 65 -2.20 -7.09 -6.79
N GLU A 66 -1.08 -7.34 -6.11
CA GLU A 66 -1.07 -7.91 -4.76
C GLU A 66 -0.39 -6.94 -3.80
N LEU A 67 -1.02 -6.65 -2.67
CA LEU A 67 -0.48 -5.78 -1.61
C LEU A 67 0.24 -6.63 -0.55
N TRP A 68 1.41 -6.17 -0.11
CA TRP A 68 2.28 -6.91 0.80
C TRP A 68 2.85 -6.03 1.89
N LEU A 69 3.10 -6.65 3.05
CA LEU A 69 4.04 -6.14 4.05
C LEU A 69 5.33 -6.95 3.95
N GLU A 70 6.46 -6.27 4.00
CA GLU A 70 7.76 -6.93 4.00
C GLU A 70 7.89 -7.89 5.18
N ASN A 71 8.46 -9.07 4.91
CA ASN A 71 8.64 -10.18 5.86
C ASN A 71 7.33 -10.86 6.32
N GLU A 72 6.20 -10.60 5.67
CA GLU A 72 4.96 -11.35 5.89
C GLU A 72 4.80 -12.50 4.88
N ALA A 73 4.22 -13.61 5.33
CA ALA A 73 4.05 -14.81 4.50
C ALA A 73 2.84 -14.76 3.56
N ALA A 74 1.90 -13.84 3.79
CA ALA A 74 0.66 -13.74 3.05
C ALA A 74 0.40 -12.30 2.59
N ALA A 75 -0.16 -12.16 1.39
CA ALA A 75 -0.64 -10.88 0.89
C ALA A 75 -1.66 -10.28 1.88
N LEU A 76 -1.73 -8.96 1.88
CA LEU A 76 -2.76 -8.21 2.59
C LEU A 76 -4.07 -8.27 1.83
N ASP A 77 -4.00 -8.06 0.52
CA ASP A 77 -5.13 -8.02 -0.40
C ASP A 77 -4.65 -8.19 -1.84
N SER A 78 -5.56 -8.50 -2.75
CA SER A 78 -5.28 -8.56 -4.18
C SER A 78 -6.48 -8.17 -5.04
N GLU A 79 -6.21 -7.58 -6.19
CA GLU A 79 -7.23 -7.15 -7.13
C GLU A 79 -6.81 -7.48 -8.56
N THR A 80 -7.78 -7.90 -9.40
CA THR A 80 -7.53 -8.10 -10.84
C THR A 80 -7.78 -6.79 -11.57
N ILE A 81 -6.80 -6.34 -12.34
CA ILE A 81 -6.90 -5.10 -13.11
C ILE A 81 -7.95 -5.25 -14.20
N VAL A 82 -8.97 -4.41 -14.16
CA VAL A 82 -9.99 -4.29 -15.21
C VAL A 82 -9.66 -3.15 -16.16
N ASP A 83 -9.30 -2.00 -15.60
CA ASP A 83 -8.90 -0.80 -16.32
C ASP A 83 -7.49 -0.38 -15.87
N PRO A 84 -6.45 -0.54 -16.71
CA PRO A 84 -5.08 -0.20 -16.37
C PRO A 84 -4.83 1.29 -16.14
N ASP A 85 -5.70 2.16 -16.66
CA ASP A 85 -5.59 3.62 -16.52
C ASP A 85 -6.40 4.14 -15.32
N ALA A 86 -7.08 3.24 -14.58
CA ALA A 86 -7.82 3.58 -13.37
C ALA A 86 -7.02 3.31 -12.10
N ARG A 87 -7.33 4.07 -11.04
CA ARG A 87 -6.78 3.84 -9.71
C ARG A 87 -7.29 2.52 -9.13
N THR A 88 -6.39 1.66 -8.69
CA THR A 88 -6.73 0.42 -8.00
C THR A 88 -6.92 0.68 -6.51
N THR A 89 -7.95 0.07 -5.93
CA THR A 89 -8.22 0.13 -4.49
C THR A 89 -7.93 -1.24 -3.89
N LEU A 90 -7.07 -1.27 -2.88
CA LEU A 90 -6.69 -2.45 -2.10
C LEU A 90 -6.93 -2.16 -0.62
N ARG A 91 -6.76 -3.17 0.24
CA ARG A 91 -6.89 -3.01 1.69
C ARG A 91 -5.71 -3.54 2.46
N ILE A 92 -5.43 -2.89 3.59
CA ILE A 92 -4.69 -3.49 4.69
C ILE A 92 -5.75 -3.99 5.67
N PRO A 93 -5.96 -5.31 5.81
CA PRO A 93 -6.92 -5.84 6.77
C PRO A 93 -6.54 -5.47 8.21
N LYS A 94 -7.52 -5.43 9.11
CA LYS A 94 -7.27 -5.19 10.55
C LYS A 94 -6.28 -6.19 11.14
N ALA A 95 -5.57 -5.76 12.18
CA ALA A 95 -4.56 -6.55 12.88
C ALA A 95 -3.36 -7.03 12.04
N ARG A 96 -3.18 -6.51 10.81
CA ARG A 96 -2.01 -6.77 9.97
C ARG A 96 -0.89 -5.75 10.16
N LEU A 97 -1.18 -4.51 10.55
CA LEU A 97 -0.15 -3.53 10.89
C LEU A 97 0.42 -3.78 12.29
N HIS A 98 1.74 -3.75 12.38
CA HIS A 98 2.48 -3.95 13.61
C HIS A 98 2.69 -2.61 14.32
N PRO A 99 2.27 -2.48 15.60
CA PRO A 99 2.34 -1.21 16.31
C PRO A 99 3.71 -0.89 16.92
N ASP A 100 4.64 -1.84 16.87
CA ASP A 100 5.95 -1.81 17.55
C ASP A 100 7.14 -1.75 16.59
N LYS A 101 6.89 -1.68 15.28
CA LYS A 101 7.91 -1.55 14.24
C LYS A 101 7.41 -0.72 13.07
N VAL A 102 8.36 -0.26 12.24
CA VAL A 102 8.05 0.33 10.94
C VAL A 102 7.52 -0.77 10.02
N ASN A 103 6.35 -0.52 9.42
CA ASN A 103 5.72 -1.43 8.47
C ASN A 103 6.14 -1.02 7.07
N MET A 104 6.77 -1.92 6.31
CA MET A 104 7.20 -1.66 4.93
C MET A 104 6.17 -2.22 3.96
N LEU A 105 5.33 -1.34 3.42
CA LEU A 105 4.22 -1.68 2.52
C LEU A 105 4.67 -1.55 1.07
N TYR A 106 4.42 -2.56 0.24
CA TYR A 106 4.65 -2.51 -1.19
C TYR A 106 3.59 -3.32 -1.93
N TYR A 107 3.50 -3.14 -3.25
CA TYR A 107 2.68 -4.01 -4.08
C TYR A 107 3.49 -4.59 -5.23
N THR A 108 2.99 -5.71 -5.75
CA THR A 108 3.51 -6.35 -6.96
C THR A 108 2.42 -6.38 -8.02
N VAL A 109 2.83 -6.44 -9.28
CA VAL A 109 1.93 -6.68 -10.41
C VAL A 109 2.37 -7.99 -11.07
N ARG A 110 1.42 -8.90 -11.27
CA ARG A 110 1.64 -10.23 -11.84
C ARG A 110 0.86 -10.42 -13.12
N ARG A 111 1.50 -10.98 -14.13
CA ARG A 111 0.88 -11.44 -15.37
C ARG A 111 0.97 -12.95 -15.45
N GLY A 112 -0.17 -13.62 -15.27
CA GLY A 112 -0.19 -15.07 -15.07
C GLY A 112 0.69 -15.49 -13.88
N SER A 113 1.66 -16.37 -14.12
CA SER A 113 2.56 -16.84 -13.06
C SER A 113 3.77 -15.94 -12.79
N SER A 114 4.02 -14.92 -13.63
CA SER A 114 5.23 -14.08 -13.54
C SER A 114 4.97 -12.77 -12.82
N ASN A 115 5.90 -12.37 -11.94
CA ASN A 115 5.96 -11.00 -11.42
C ASN A 115 6.57 -10.09 -12.50
N ILE A 116 5.83 -9.06 -12.92
CA ILE A 116 6.27 -8.09 -13.93
C ILE A 116 6.79 -6.79 -13.31
N GLY A 117 6.50 -6.53 -12.03
CA GLY A 117 6.97 -5.33 -11.34
C GLY A 117 6.66 -5.32 -9.85
N THR A 118 7.52 -4.64 -9.10
CA THR A 118 7.35 -4.37 -7.66
C THR A 118 7.48 -2.86 -7.43
N SER A 119 6.59 -2.28 -6.61
CA SER A 119 6.71 -0.88 -6.22
C SER A 119 7.98 -0.64 -5.41
N THR A 120 8.83 0.30 -5.85
CA THR A 120 10.08 0.64 -5.16
C THR A 120 10.28 2.15 -5.11
N PRO A 121 10.71 2.73 -3.97
CA PRO A 121 10.92 2.07 -2.67
C PRO A 121 9.60 1.62 -2.00
N PRO A 122 9.64 0.78 -0.95
CA PRO A 122 8.45 0.50 -0.14
C PRO A 122 7.97 1.76 0.60
N LEU A 123 6.67 1.80 0.91
CA LEU A 123 6.08 2.80 1.79
C LEU A 123 6.30 2.41 3.25
N GLU A 124 7.12 3.17 3.97
CA GLU A 124 7.31 3.03 5.40
C GLU A 124 6.15 3.67 6.19
N ILE A 125 5.55 2.88 7.08
CA ILE A 125 4.37 3.25 7.85
C ILE A 125 4.62 3.07 9.33
N LEU A 126 4.35 4.13 10.09
CA LEU A 126 4.18 4.05 11.54
C LEU A 126 2.70 3.91 11.89
N TYR A 127 2.40 2.86 12.65
CA TYR A 127 1.09 2.61 13.22
C TYR A 127 1.23 2.54 14.73
N ASN A 128 0.40 3.27 15.46
CA ASN A 128 0.34 3.18 16.92
C ASN A 128 -1.05 2.73 17.35
N ARG A 129 -1.14 1.56 17.96
CA ARG A 129 -2.41 1.05 18.52
C ARG A 129 -2.87 1.83 19.75
N ILE A 130 -1.94 2.49 20.45
CA ILE A 130 -2.21 3.29 21.63
C ILE A 130 -2.16 4.77 21.22
N ARG A 131 -3.24 5.51 21.46
CA ARG A 131 -3.24 6.96 21.27
C ARG A 131 -2.20 7.61 22.19
N PRO A 132 -1.24 8.38 21.67
CA PRO A 132 -0.40 9.24 22.51
C PRO A 132 -1.32 10.15 23.35
N GLY A 133 -1.15 10.14 24.67
CA GLY A 133 -1.98 10.92 25.61
C GLY A 133 -2.99 10.13 26.45
N LEU A 134 -3.14 8.80 26.26
CA LEU A 134 -3.98 7.96 27.13
C LEU A 134 -3.16 7.17 28.19
N LYS A 135 -1.97 7.67 28.58
CA LYS A 135 -1.13 7.05 29.62
C LYS A 135 -0.85 7.91 30.87
N ASP A 136 -1.38 9.13 30.97
CA ASP A 136 -1.15 10.00 32.16
C ASP A 136 -2.40 10.27 33.01
N ARG A 137 -3.25 9.26 33.26
CA ARG A 137 -4.24 9.31 34.36
C ARG A 137 -4.41 8.00 35.12
N LEU A 138 -3.34 7.19 35.20
CA LEU A 138 -3.24 6.16 36.25
C LEU A 138 -2.17 6.54 37.29
N THR A 139 -2.13 7.82 37.64
CA THR A 139 -1.67 8.26 38.96
C THR A 139 -2.84 9.00 39.59
N ASP A 140 -3.71 8.26 40.27
CA ASP A 140 -4.39 8.84 41.42
C ASP A 140 -4.21 7.88 42.62
N PRO A 141 -3.44 8.29 43.64
CA PRO A 141 -3.40 7.65 44.94
C PRO A 141 -4.61 8.15 45.76
N GLY A 142 -5.36 7.21 46.33
CA GLY A 142 -6.46 7.49 47.26
C GLY A 142 -7.00 6.21 47.86
#